data_AF-A0AA87BCG7-F1
#
_entry.id   AF-A0AA87BCG7-F1
#
_cell.length_a   1.000
_cell.length_b   1.000
_cell.length_c   1.000
_cell.angle_alpha   90.00
_cell.angle_beta   90.00
_cell.angle_gamma   90.00
#
_symmetry.space_group_name_H-M   'P 1'
#
loop_
_entity.id
_entity.type
_entity.pdbx_description
1 polymer ?
#
loop_
_entity_poly.entity_id
_entity_poly.type
_entity_poly.pdbx_seq_one_letter_code
_entity_poly.pdbx_strand_id
1 'polypeptide(L)'
;MDTDAAANENRRKGRIGGLDTLRGLALLAMASYHFTWNLEYFGYLEPGTATTGLWKLYARGIASSFLFLAGFSLFLAHGKGLNWQSFGKRFAMVAGAALLITVATYFAFPDSFIFFGILHNIAAASLVGLLFLRAPAPVTLLFAIVAFILPQYLQSDLFNAKWLAWIGFSTMPPRSNDYVPLLPWLAPFLGGLAVSQFVTPRGWLDRFRNPSAPRNLVASAGRHSLAFYLIHQPVLIGLVYTLSLVAPPPPVDQVELYKSSCEKSCVEQPKGAELCQRFCGCTLEKLQAENLFDTMMEGKLSADQQTKVSEVAQQCTVEAQ
;
A
#
# COMPACT_ATOMS: atom_id res chain seq x y z
N MET A 1 -13.44 -34.92 -20.72
CA MET A 1 -13.19 -34.67 -22.15
C MET A 1 -13.21 -33.18 -22.48
N ASP A 2 -14.18 -32.40 -22.00
CA ASP A 2 -14.24 -30.93 -22.27
C ASP A 2 -13.20 -30.08 -21.52
N THR A 3 -12.79 -30.48 -20.32
CA THR A 3 -11.74 -29.80 -19.54
C THR A 3 -10.37 -29.87 -20.22
N ASP A 4 -10.07 -31.01 -20.84
CA ASP A 4 -8.81 -31.23 -21.56
C ASP A 4 -8.79 -30.48 -22.89
N ALA A 5 -9.92 -30.42 -23.60
CA ALA A 5 -10.06 -29.66 -24.84
C ALA A 5 -9.87 -28.14 -24.62
N ALA A 6 -10.48 -27.57 -23.58
CA ALA A 6 -10.31 -26.15 -23.23
C ALA A 6 -8.87 -25.83 -22.75
N ALA A 7 -8.24 -26.74 -22.00
CA ALA A 7 -6.84 -26.61 -21.61
C ALA A 7 -5.89 -26.72 -22.82
N ASN A 8 -6.21 -27.58 -23.79
CA ASN A 8 -5.43 -27.74 -25.03
C ASN A 8 -5.59 -26.54 -25.98
N GLU A 9 -6.79 -25.93 -26.06
CA GLU A 9 -7.03 -24.72 -26.87
C GLU A 9 -6.26 -23.52 -26.29
N ASN A 10 -6.19 -23.39 -24.96
CA ASN A 10 -5.38 -22.37 -24.28
C ASN A 10 -3.87 -22.61 -24.44
N ARG A 11 -3.41 -23.88 -24.48
CA ARG A 11 -2.02 -24.21 -24.87
C ARG A 11 -1.73 -23.84 -26.33
N ARG A 12 -2.68 -24.10 -27.24
CA ARG A 12 -2.56 -23.77 -28.68
C ARG A 12 -2.49 -22.28 -28.96
N LYS A 13 -3.11 -21.45 -28.11
CA LYS A 13 -3.22 -20.00 -28.32
C LYS A 13 -2.04 -19.16 -27.78
N GLY A 14 -1.04 -19.76 -27.14
CA GLY A 14 0.18 -19.07 -26.68
C GLY A 14 -0.05 -18.08 -25.52
N ARG A 15 1.02 -17.73 -24.80
CA ARG A 15 0.98 -16.73 -23.71
C ARG A 15 0.88 -15.31 -24.26
N ILE A 16 0.10 -14.45 -23.60
CA ILE A 16 0.02 -13.02 -23.94
C ILE A 16 1.23 -12.30 -23.36
N GLY A 17 2.29 -12.18 -24.14
CA GLY A 17 3.56 -11.58 -23.70
C GLY A 17 3.40 -10.15 -23.17
N GLY A 18 2.49 -9.37 -23.76
CA GLY A 18 2.20 -7.99 -23.31
C GLY A 18 1.71 -7.91 -21.86
N LEU A 19 0.95 -8.93 -21.40
CA LEU A 19 0.45 -8.96 -20.02
C LEU A 19 1.58 -9.20 -19.01
N ASP A 20 2.53 -10.07 -19.35
CA ASP A 20 3.70 -10.31 -18.50
C ASP A 20 4.59 -9.06 -18.44
N THR A 21 4.75 -8.32 -19.53
CA THR A 21 5.45 -7.02 -19.51
C THR A 21 4.76 -6.00 -18.61
N LEU A 22 3.43 -5.86 -18.69
CA LEU A 22 2.68 -4.95 -17.82
C LEU A 22 2.82 -5.31 -16.33
N ARG A 23 2.78 -6.61 -16.00
CA ARG A 23 3.08 -7.07 -14.63
C ARG A 23 4.49 -6.72 -14.20
N GLY A 24 5.47 -6.93 -15.08
CA GLY A 24 6.86 -6.54 -14.83
C GLY A 24 7.03 -5.05 -14.54
N LEU A 25 6.37 -4.20 -15.33
CA LEU A 25 6.38 -2.75 -15.11
C LEU A 25 5.75 -2.36 -13.77
N ALA A 26 4.63 -2.99 -13.39
CA ALA A 26 4.00 -2.77 -12.09
C ALA A 26 4.93 -3.18 -10.92
N LEU A 27 5.67 -4.29 -11.07
CA LEU A 27 6.65 -4.74 -10.08
C LEU A 27 7.84 -3.80 -9.94
N LEU A 28 8.34 -3.24 -11.05
CA LEU A 28 9.41 -2.24 -11.01
C LEU A 28 8.94 -0.95 -10.34
N ALA A 29 7.73 -0.49 -10.67
CA ALA A 29 7.14 0.70 -10.06
C ALA A 29 6.94 0.52 -8.54
N MET A 30 6.47 -0.65 -8.13
CA MET A 30 6.38 -1.04 -6.72
C MET A 30 7.74 -1.02 -6.02
N ALA A 31 8.76 -1.61 -6.64
CA ALA A 31 10.11 -1.63 -6.09
C ALA A 31 10.69 -0.22 -5.93
N SER A 32 10.47 0.68 -6.90
CA SER A 32 10.89 2.08 -6.76
C SER A 32 10.14 2.83 -5.66
N TYR A 33 8.83 2.58 -5.49
CA TYR A 33 8.08 3.16 -4.39
C TYR A 33 8.62 2.70 -3.02
N HIS A 34 8.82 1.40 -2.85
CA HIS A 34 9.36 0.85 -1.61
C HIS A 34 10.80 1.25 -1.34
N PHE A 35 11.60 1.45 -2.39
CA PHE A 35 12.94 2.02 -2.23
C PHE A 35 12.87 3.44 -1.64
N THR A 36 12.00 4.31 -2.15
CA THR A 36 11.76 5.64 -1.56
C THR A 36 11.26 5.54 -0.11
N TRP A 37 10.33 4.65 0.17
CA TRP A 37 9.85 4.42 1.55
C TRP A 37 10.97 3.93 2.47
N ASN A 38 11.87 3.06 2.00
CA ASN A 38 13.03 2.62 2.78
C ASN A 38 13.98 3.78 3.04
N LEU A 39 14.24 4.66 2.06
CA LEU A 39 15.07 5.84 2.29
C LEU A 39 14.48 6.75 3.37
N GLU A 40 13.16 6.94 3.39
CA GLU A 40 12.47 7.64 4.48
C GLU A 40 12.61 6.91 5.82
N TYR A 41 12.37 5.60 5.85
CA TYR A 41 12.49 4.78 7.06
C TYR A 41 13.90 4.82 7.68
N PHE A 42 14.93 4.84 6.83
CA PHE A 42 16.33 4.94 7.26
C PHE A 42 16.80 6.39 7.51
N GLY A 43 15.91 7.39 7.39
CA GLY A 43 16.24 8.79 7.71
C GLY A 43 16.97 9.56 6.60
N TYR A 44 17.03 9.05 5.37
CA TYR A 44 17.58 9.77 4.21
C TYR A 44 16.58 10.72 3.57
N LEU A 45 15.29 10.56 3.84
CA LEU A 45 14.21 11.45 3.40
C LEU A 45 13.40 11.90 4.60
N GLU A 46 12.76 13.07 4.48
CA GLU A 46 11.88 13.61 5.52
C GLU A 46 10.70 12.66 5.79
N PRO A 47 10.30 12.47 7.06
CA PRO A 47 9.11 11.70 7.42
C PRO A 47 7.86 12.23 6.71
N GLY A 48 7.08 11.33 6.12
CA GLY A 48 5.90 11.63 5.33
C GLY A 48 6.13 11.76 3.82
N THR A 49 7.38 11.78 3.34
CA THR A 49 7.70 11.96 1.91
C THR A 49 7.00 10.92 1.02
N ALA A 50 7.12 9.63 1.34
CA ALA A 50 6.55 8.53 0.56
C ALA A 50 5.03 8.37 0.74
N THR A 51 4.42 9.05 1.70
CA THR A 51 3.00 8.88 2.06
C THR A 51 2.12 10.09 1.74
N THR A 52 2.71 11.17 1.22
CA THR A 52 2.02 12.43 0.90
C THR A 52 2.13 12.80 -0.60
N GLY A 53 1.37 13.81 -1.02
CA GLY A 53 1.45 14.40 -2.37
C GLY A 53 1.38 13.38 -3.53
N LEU A 54 2.31 13.53 -4.47
CA LEU A 54 2.41 12.69 -5.67
C LEU A 54 2.81 11.24 -5.34
N TRP A 55 3.62 11.01 -4.30
CA TRP A 55 4.02 9.66 -3.88
C TRP A 55 2.84 8.84 -3.41
N LYS A 56 1.88 9.46 -2.69
CA LYS A 56 0.61 8.81 -2.31
C LYS A 56 -0.21 8.39 -3.54
N LEU A 57 -0.31 9.25 -4.55
CA LEU A 57 -1.02 8.92 -5.79
C LEU A 57 -0.31 7.83 -6.58
N TYR A 58 1.02 7.87 -6.61
CA TYR A 58 1.86 6.85 -7.24
C TYR A 58 1.64 5.47 -6.59
N ALA A 59 1.69 5.38 -5.26
CA ALA A 59 1.38 4.16 -4.52
C ALA A 59 -0.03 3.62 -4.86
N ARG A 60 -1.04 4.50 -4.92
CA ARG A 60 -2.40 4.12 -5.29
C ARG A 60 -2.51 3.63 -6.73
N GLY A 61 -1.79 4.25 -7.66
CA GLY A 61 -1.70 3.81 -9.04
C GLY A 61 -1.06 2.42 -9.17
N ILE A 62 0.04 2.18 -8.45
CA ILE A 62 0.71 0.87 -8.39
C ILE A 62 -0.27 -0.20 -7.87
N ALA A 63 -0.89 0.03 -6.70
CA ALA A 63 -1.84 -0.92 -6.13
C ALA A 63 -3.03 -1.20 -7.07
N SER A 64 -3.58 -0.15 -7.67
CA SER A 64 -4.66 -0.29 -8.67
C SER A 64 -4.22 -1.13 -9.87
N SER A 65 -2.98 -0.97 -10.35
CA SER A 65 -2.45 -1.74 -11.46
C SER A 65 -2.35 -3.24 -11.14
N PHE A 66 -1.88 -3.61 -9.94
CA PHE A 66 -1.81 -5.02 -9.52
C PHE A 66 -3.20 -5.66 -9.44
N LEU A 67 -4.15 -4.96 -8.81
CA LEU A 67 -5.51 -5.45 -8.64
C LEU A 67 -6.22 -5.58 -10.00
N PHE A 68 -6.08 -4.58 -10.86
CA PHE A 68 -6.59 -4.62 -12.22
C PHE A 68 -6.01 -5.80 -13.01
N LEU A 69 -4.69 -5.97 -13.01
CA LEU A 69 -4.03 -7.08 -13.70
C LEU A 69 -4.46 -8.43 -13.10
N ALA A 70 -4.66 -8.53 -11.79
CA ALA A 70 -5.12 -9.74 -11.13
C ALA A 70 -6.55 -10.13 -11.56
N GLY A 71 -7.48 -9.17 -11.59
CA GLY A 71 -8.84 -9.37 -12.08
C GLY A 71 -8.90 -9.70 -13.56
N PHE A 72 -8.13 -8.96 -14.38
CA PHE A 72 -8.00 -9.24 -15.81
C PHE A 72 -7.53 -10.67 -16.09
N SER A 73 -6.55 -11.12 -15.30
CA SER A 73 -5.99 -12.48 -15.38
C SER A 73 -6.95 -13.56 -14.91
N LEU A 74 -7.84 -13.25 -13.95
CA LEU A 74 -8.83 -14.19 -13.45
C LEU A 74 -9.80 -14.61 -14.57
N PHE A 75 -10.33 -13.63 -15.32
CA PHE A 75 -11.22 -13.92 -16.45
C PHE A 75 -10.50 -14.65 -17.58
N LEU A 76 -9.24 -14.31 -17.89
CA LEU A 76 -8.47 -15.05 -18.90
C LEU A 76 -8.29 -16.52 -18.53
N ALA A 77 -8.08 -16.82 -17.26
CA ALA A 77 -7.84 -18.18 -16.78
C ALA A 77 -9.14 -19.00 -16.65
N HIS A 78 -10.26 -18.36 -16.29
CA HIS A 78 -11.47 -19.08 -15.86
C HIS A 78 -12.78 -18.61 -16.52
N GLY A 79 -12.74 -17.64 -17.43
CA GLY A 79 -13.93 -17.06 -18.07
C GLY A 79 -14.68 -18.02 -18.99
N LYS A 80 -14.00 -19.00 -19.60
CA LYS A 80 -14.63 -20.05 -20.42
C LYS A 80 -15.03 -21.31 -19.62
N GLY A 81 -14.55 -21.43 -18.39
CA GLY A 81 -14.74 -22.62 -17.56
C GLY A 81 -13.88 -22.56 -16.31
N LEU A 82 -14.49 -22.84 -15.16
CA LEU A 82 -13.81 -22.77 -13.86
C LEU A 82 -13.05 -24.08 -13.61
N ASN A 83 -11.72 -23.99 -13.63
CA ASN A 83 -10.84 -25.09 -13.22
C ASN A 83 -10.47 -24.90 -11.75
N TRP A 84 -11.16 -25.63 -10.87
CA TRP A 84 -10.99 -25.55 -9.42
C TRP A 84 -9.59 -25.92 -8.94
N GLN A 85 -8.90 -26.85 -9.60
CA GLN A 85 -7.54 -27.25 -9.23
C GLN A 85 -6.55 -26.11 -9.47
N SER A 86 -6.59 -25.51 -10.65
CA SER A 86 -5.73 -24.37 -11.01
C SER A 86 -6.04 -23.13 -10.17
N PHE A 87 -7.33 -22.81 -9.98
CA PHE A 87 -7.76 -21.72 -9.12
C PHE A 87 -7.30 -21.93 -7.69
N GLY A 88 -7.58 -23.09 -7.10
CA GLY A 88 -7.24 -23.44 -5.72
C GLY A 88 -5.74 -23.40 -5.46
N LYS A 89 -4.92 -23.92 -6.39
CA LYS A 89 -3.46 -23.81 -6.30
C LYS A 89 -2.99 -22.36 -6.26
N ARG A 90 -3.45 -21.53 -7.20
CA ARG A 90 -3.07 -20.11 -7.25
C ARG A 90 -3.56 -19.35 -6.01
N PHE A 91 -4.79 -19.60 -5.59
CA PHE A 91 -5.38 -18.99 -4.40
C PHE A 91 -4.57 -19.34 -3.15
N ALA A 92 -4.27 -20.63 -2.94
CA ALA A 92 -3.47 -21.09 -1.80
C ALA A 92 -2.06 -20.48 -1.80
N MET A 93 -1.41 -20.35 -2.96
CA MET A 93 -0.11 -19.69 -3.07
C MET A 93 -0.17 -18.21 -2.66
N VAL A 94 -1.18 -17.46 -3.14
CA VAL A 94 -1.33 -16.03 -2.82
C VAL A 94 -1.74 -15.82 -1.37
N ALA A 95 -2.72 -16.58 -0.88
CA ALA A 95 -3.18 -16.50 0.51
C ALA A 95 -2.08 -16.94 1.48
N GLY A 96 -1.35 -18.01 1.19
CA GLY A 96 -0.20 -18.45 1.99
C GLY A 96 0.92 -17.42 2.00
N ALA A 97 1.22 -16.78 0.87
CA ALA A 97 2.18 -15.69 0.80
C ALA A 97 1.71 -14.46 1.61
N ALA A 98 0.42 -14.12 1.57
CA ALA A 98 -0.15 -13.04 2.36
C ALA A 98 0.02 -13.28 3.87
N LEU A 99 -0.35 -14.48 4.33
CA LEU A 99 -0.18 -14.89 5.73
C LEU A 99 1.30 -14.90 6.15
N LEU A 100 2.19 -15.39 5.29
CA LEU A 100 3.63 -15.37 5.56
C LEU A 100 4.14 -13.94 5.78
N ILE A 101 3.70 -12.98 4.96
CA ILE A 101 4.07 -11.56 5.12
C ILE A 101 3.53 -11.00 6.43
N THR A 102 2.27 -11.28 6.79
CA THR A 102 1.69 -10.85 8.06
C THR A 102 2.51 -11.37 9.24
N VAL A 103 2.84 -12.66 9.24
CA VAL A 103 3.65 -13.28 10.32
C VAL A 103 5.05 -12.67 10.36
N ALA A 104 5.74 -12.58 9.23
CA ALA A 104 7.10 -12.03 9.17
C ALA A 104 7.14 -10.57 9.64
N THR A 105 6.18 -9.75 9.21
CA THR A 105 6.10 -8.33 9.61
C THR A 105 5.58 -8.13 11.02
N TYR A 106 4.82 -9.08 11.58
CA TYR A 106 4.45 -9.05 13.00
C TYR A 106 5.67 -9.10 13.92
N PHE A 107 6.68 -9.89 13.56
CA PHE A 107 7.94 -9.95 14.32
C PHE A 107 8.89 -8.80 13.99
N ALA A 108 8.95 -8.36 12.73
CA ALA A 108 9.86 -7.29 12.31
C ALA A 108 9.37 -5.87 12.67
N PHE A 109 8.04 -5.65 12.65
CA PHE A 109 7.39 -4.35 12.81
C PHE A 109 6.10 -4.50 13.65
N PRO A 110 6.18 -4.81 14.96
CA PRO A 110 5.03 -5.19 15.78
C PRO A 110 3.92 -4.12 15.83
N ASP A 111 4.28 -2.84 15.81
CA ASP A 111 3.33 -1.72 15.88
C ASP A 111 2.65 -1.38 14.53
N SER A 112 3.17 -1.91 13.42
CA SER A 112 2.68 -1.59 12.07
C SER A 112 2.77 -2.77 11.09
N PHE A 113 2.64 -3.99 11.61
CA PHE A 113 2.66 -5.21 10.82
C PHE A 113 1.59 -5.19 9.71
N ILE A 114 1.82 -5.95 8.65
CA ILE A 114 0.92 -5.99 7.49
C ILE A 114 -0.32 -6.81 7.87
N PHE A 115 -1.39 -6.13 8.29
CA PHE A 115 -2.65 -6.76 8.69
C PHE A 115 -3.48 -7.25 7.49
N PHE A 116 -3.72 -6.37 6.51
CA PHE A 116 -4.50 -6.66 5.32
C PHE A 116 -3.93 -5.92 4.11
N GLY A 117 -2.75 -6.37 3.68
CA GLY A 117 -2.04 -5.82 2.51
C GLY A 117 -2.59 -6.29 1.17
N ILE A 118 -1.94 -5.90 0.07
CA ILE A 118 -2.45 -6.14 -1.29
C ILE A 118 -2.62 -7.62 -1.65
N LEU A 119 -1.79 -8.54 -1.13
CA LEU A 119 -1.97 -9.98 -1.39
C LEU A 119 -3.22 -10.54 -0.70
N HIS A 120 -3.57 -10.06 0.49
CA HIS A 120 -4.83 -10.40 1.17
C HIS A 120 -6.01 -9.95 0.32
N ASN A 121 -5.94 -8.71 -0.19
CA ASN A 121 -6.94 -8.17 -1.09
C ASN A 121 -7.07 -9.01 -2.37
N ILE A 122 -5.96 -9.33 -3.05
CA ILE A 122 -6.00 -10.15 -4.28
C ILE A 122 -6.65 -11.50 -4.00
N ALA A 123 -6.37 -12.14 -2.86
CA ALA A 123 -7.02 -13.40 -2.48
C ALA A 123 -8.54 -13.21 -2.28
N ALA A 124 -8.96 -12.25 -1.46
CA ALA A 124 -10.37 -11.96 -1.18
C ALA A 124 -11.14 -11.54 -2.44
N ALA A 125 -10.60 -10.59 -3.21
CA ALA A 125 -11.17 -10.12 -4.47
C ALA A 125 -11.23 -11.23 -5.52
N SER A 126 -10.30 -12.20 -5.52
CA SER A 126 -10.38 -13.36 -6.42
C SER A 126 -11.58 -14.26 -6.11
N LEU A 127 -11.94 -14.43 -4.84
CA LEU A 127 -13.16 -15.16 -4.46
C LEU A 127 -14.42 -14.41 -4.89
N VAL A 128 -14.48 -13.11 -4.64
CA VAL A 128 -15.59 -12.26 -5.10
C VAL A 128 -15.69 -12.28 -6.62
N GLY A 129 -14.55 -12.20 -7.33
CA GLY A 129 -14.47 -12.23 -8.77
C GLY A 129 -15.05 -13.49 -9.41
N LEU A 130 -15.07 -14.64 -8.71
CA LEU A 130 -15.72 -15.85 -9.20
C LEU A 130 -17.21 -15.65 -9.48
N LEU A 131 -17.89 -14.85 -8.65
CA LEU A 131 -19.31 -14.53 -8.80
C LEU A 131 -19.59 -13.77 -10.12
N PHE A 132 -18.61 -13.01 -10.59
CA PHE A 132 -18.73 -12.17 -11.77
C PHE A 132 -18.23 -12.83 -13.04
N LEU A 133 -17.59 -14.01 -13.00
CA LEU A 133 -17.00 -14.65 -14.19
C LEU A 133 -17.98 -14.81 -15.36
N ARG A 134 -19.26 -15.10 -15.07
CA ARG A 134 -20.33 -15.24 -16.07
C ARG A 134 -21.20 -14.01 -16.23
N ALA A 135 -20.97 -12.96 -15.44
CA ALA A 135 -21.69 -11.71 -15.57
C ALA A 135 -21.24 -10.96 -16.85
N PRO A 136 -22.14 -10.20 -17.49
CA PRO A 136 -21.75 -9.35 -18.60
C PRO A 136 -20.90 -8.17 -18.11
N ALA A 137 -19.94 -7.71 -18.94
CA ALA A 137 -18.98 -6.67 -18.57
C ALA A 137 -19.61 -5.39 -17.98
N PRO A 138 -20.75 -4.86 -18.47
CA PRO A 138 -21.39 -3.68 -17.87
C PRO A 138 -21.85 -3.91 -16.43
N VAL A 139 -22.32 -5.12 -16.09
CA VAL A 139 -22.73 -5.45 -14.72
C VAL A 139 -21.51 -5.51 -13.80
N THR A 140 -20.44 -6.19 -14.23
CA THR A 140 -19.18 -6.21 -13.48
C THR A 140 -18.62 -4.80 -13.26
N LEU A 141 -18.69 -3.94 -14.28
CA LEU A 141 -18.25 -2.55 -14.19
C LEU A 141 -19.14 -1.72 -13.25
N LEU A 142 -20.46 -1.91 -13.26
CA LEU A 142 -21.36 -1.28 -12.30
C LEU A 142 -20.96 -1.65 -10.86
N PHE A 143 -20.71 -2.92 -10.57
CA PHE A 143 -20.26 -3.34 -9.25
C PHE A 143 -18.86 -2.83 -8.90
N ALA A 144 -17.98 -2.62 -9.87
CA ALA A 144 -16.71 -1.94 -9.65
C ALA A 144 -16.92 -0.49 -9.19
N ILE A 145 -17.84 0.24 -9.85
CA ILE A 145 -18.20 1.62 -9.48
C ILE A 145 -18.84 1.65 -8.09
N VAL A 146 -19.78 0.74 -7.81
CA VAL A 146 -20.40 0.62 -6.48
C VAL A 146 -19.34 0.34 -5.42
N ALA A 147 -18.42 -0.59 -5.65
CA ALA A 147 -17.34 -0.89 -4.71
C ALA A 147 -16.44 0.32 -4.42
N PHE A 148 -16.24 1.20 -5.40
CA PHE A 148 -15.47 2.43 -5.22
C PHE A 148 -16.22 3.49 -4.40
N ILE A 149 -17.53 3.65 -4.66
CA ILE A 149 -18.37 4.71 -4.09
C ILE A 149 -18.85 4.36 -2.68
N LEU A 150 -19.25 3.11 -2.45
CA LEU A 150 -19.87 2.65 -1.21
C LEU A 150 -19.12 3.05 0.08
N PRO A 151 -17.78 2.91 0.18
CA PRO A 151 -17.06 3.30 1.40
C PRO A 151 -16.99 4.81 1.64
N GLN A 152 -17.49 5.67 0.76
CA GLN A 152 -17.63 7.11 1.03
C GLN A 152 -18.89 7.44 1.83
N TYR A 153 -19.90 6.55 1.82
CA TYR A 153 -21.21 6.81 2.43
C TYR A 153 -21.52 5.92 3.63
N LEU A 154 -20.86 4.75 3.74
CA LEU A 154 -21.15 3.75 4.77
C LEU A 154 -20.04 3.63 5.82
N GLN A 155 -19.21 4.66 6.01
CA GLN A 155 -18.19 4.63 7.07
C GLN A 155 -18.86 4.63 8.44
N SER A 156 -18.34 3.81 9.35
CA SER A 156 -18.84 3.72 10.72
C SER A 156 -17.75 3.23 11.67
N ASP A 157 -17.78 3.72 12.91
CA ASP A 157 -16.86 3.31 13.97
C ASP A 157 -16.95 1.82 14.31
N LEU A 158 -18.07 1.16 13.99
CA LEU A 158 -18.21 -0.30 14.09
C LEU A 158 -17.10 -1.03 13.32
N PHE A 159 -16.67 -0.48 12.18
CA PHE A 159 -15.64 -1.05 11.33
C PHE A 159 -14.21 -0.70 11.76
N ASN A 160 -14.03 0.06 12.85
CA ASN A 160 -12.70 0.32 13.43
C ASN A 160 -12.12 -0.90 14.16
N ALA A 161 -12.98 -1.88 14.52
CA ALA A 161 -12.50 -3.15 15.04
C ALA A 161 -11.67 -3.89 13.98
N LYS A 162 -10.45 -4.32 14.33
CA LYS A 162 -9.49 -4.92 13.38
C LYS A 162 -10.10 -6.05 12.52
N TRP A 163 -10.92 -6.91 13.12
CA TRP A 163 -11.56 -8.04 12.43
C TRP A 163 -12.65 -7.63 11.40
N LEU A 164 -13.09 -6.38 11.41
CA LEU A 164 -14.01 -5.78 10.41
C LEU A 164 -13.32 -4.78 9.49
N ALA A 165 -12.18 -4.22 9.91
CA ALA A 165 -11.47 -3.18 9.18
C ALA A 165 -11.14 -3.59 7.74
N TRP A 166 -10.80 -4.86 7.51
CA TRP A 166 -10.50 -5.41 6.18
C TRP A 166 -11.59 -5.20 5.13
N ILE A 167 -12.84 -4.89 5.52
CA ILE A 167 -13.94 -4.60 4.60
C ILE A 167 -13.74 -3.23 3.93
N GLY A 168 -13.25 -2.21 4.66
CA GLY A 168 -12.99 -0.88 4.12
C GLY A 168 -13.97 0.24 4.50
N PHE A 169 -14.79 0.04 5.53
CA PHE A 169 -15.73 1.05 6.07
C PHE A 169 -15.26 1.73 7.36
N SER A 170 -14.00 1.53 7.75
CA SER A 170 -13.43 2.10 8.96
C SER A 170 -13.24 3.62 8.84
N THR A 171 -13.68 4.35 9.86
CA THR A 171 -13.44 5.80 9.99
C THR A 171 -11.99 6.09 10.40
N MET A 172 -11.38 5.17 11.15
CA MET A 172 -9.98 5.23 11.59
C MET A 172 -9.24 3.95 11.16
N PRO A 173 -8.70 3.92 9.92
CA PRO A 173 -7.98 2.76 9.41
C PRO A 173 -6.87 2.29 10.36
N PRO A 174 -6.69 0.97 10.53
CA PRO A 174 -5.65 0.44 11.39
C PRO A 174 -4.26 0.81 10.87
N ARG A 175 -3.35 1.14 11.80
CA ARG A 175 -1.93 1.36 11.48
C ARG A 175 -1.31 0.07 10.95
N SER A 176 -0.82 0.10 9.72
CA SER A 176 -0.22 -1.05 9.02
C SER A 176 0.68 -0.54 7.89
N ASN A 177 1.86 -1.13 7.71
CA ASN A 177 2.82 -0.75 6.68
C ASN A 177 2.29 -0.98 5.24
N ASP A 178 1.32 -1.88 5.10
CA ASP A 178 0.52 -2.04 3.89
C ASP A 178 -0.94 -2.30 4.28
N TYR A 179 -1.86 -1.46 3.83
CA TYR A 179 -3.28 -1.58 4.13
C TYR A 179 -4.14 -1.31 2.90
N VAL A 180 -4.70 -2.39 2.36
CA VAL A 180 -5.48 -2.43 1.13
C VAL A 180 -6.78 -3.18 1.42
N PRO A 181 -7.74 -2.58 2.17
CA PRO A 181 -9.01 -3.23 2.50
C PRO A 181 -9.80 -3.60 1.25
N LEU A 182 -10.76 -4.52 1.35
CA LEU A 182 -11.52 -4.99 0.20
C LEU A 182 -12.17 -3.83 -0.57
N LEU A 183 -12.81 -2.89 0.12
CA LEU A 183 -13.34 -1.66 -0.47
C LEU A 183 -12.43 -0.47 -0.13
N PRO A 184 -12.17 0.46 -1.06
CA PRO A 184 -12.66 0.53 -2.45
C PRO A 184 -11.86 -0.31 -3.46
N TRP A 185 -10.84 -1.04 -3.01
CA TRP A 185 -9.84 -1.69 -3.87
C TRP A 185 -10.37 -2.86 -4.73
N LEU A 186 -11.55 -3.39 -4.42
CA LEU A 186 -12.27 -4.31 -5.28
C LEU A 186 -12.62 -3.66 -6.63
N ALA A 187 -12.75 -2.33 -6.69
CA ALA A 187 -13.07 -1.58 -7.90
C ALA A 187 -12.05 -1.77 -9.02
N PRO A 188 -10.73 -1.49 -8.86
CA PRO A 188 -9.75 -1.77 -9.92
C PRO A 188 -9.70 -3.26 -10.29
N PHE A 189 -9.89 -4.17 -9.33
CA PHE A 189 -9.95 -5.62 -9.62
C PHE A 189 -11.12 -5.97 -10.55
N LEU A 190 -12.34 -5.58 -10.19
CA LEU A 190 -13.53 -5.80 -11.02
C LEU A 190 -13.46 -5.03 -12.33
N GLY A 191 -12.83 -3.85 -12.35
CA GLY A 191 -12.53 -3.11 -13.59
C GLY A 191 -11.66 -3.94 -14.54
N GLY A 192 -10.59 -4.54 -14.03
CA GLY A 192 -9.75 -5.46 -14.82
C GLY A 192 -10.52 -6.67 -15.33
N LEU A 193 -11.37 -7.25 -14.48
CA LEU A 193 -12.24 -8.36 -14.84
C LEU A 193 -13.22 -7.96 -15.97
N ALA A 194 -13.89 -6.82 -15.85
CA ALA A 194 -14.84 -6.28 -16.82
C ALA A 194 -14.18 -5.98 -18.16
N VAL A 195 -12.98 -5.37 -18.15
CA VAL A 195 -12.22 -5.14 -19.38
C VAL A 195 -11.88 -6.47 -20.04
N SER A 196 -11.42 -7.46 -19.28
CA SER A 196 -11.10 -8.80 -19.81
C SER A 196 -12.34 -9.50 -20.39
N GLN A 197 -13.50 -9.39 -19.75
CA GLN A 197 -14.80 -9.86 -20.23
C GLN A 197 -15.18 -9.24 -21.57
N PHE A 198 -14.86 -7.97 -21.77
CA PHE A 198 -15.17 -7.25 -22.99
C PHE A 198 -14.20 -7.62 -24.14
N VAL A 199 -12.90 -7.61 -23.89
CA VAL A 199 -11.89 -7.73 -24.97
C VAL A 199 -11.63 -9.18 -25.39
N THR A 200 -11.77 -10.15 -24.48
CA THR A 200 -11.38 -11.55 -24.74
C THR A 200 -12.31 -12.24 -25.75
N PRO A 201 -13.66 -12.16 -25.66
CA PRO A 201 -14.55 -12.78 -26.64
C PRO A 201 -14.44 -12.17 -28.03
N ARG A 202 -13.94 -10.93 -28.13
CA ARG A 202 -13.77 -10.19 -29.38
C ARG A 202 -12.44 -10.46 -30.09
N GLY A 203 -11.55 -11.27 -29.50
CA GLY A 203 -10.23 -11.59 -30.07
C GLY A 203 -9.24 -10.41 -30.07
N TRP A 204 -9.55 -9.31 -29.38
CA TRP A 204 -8.70 -8.09 -29.39
C TRP A 204 -7.30 -8.32 -28.79
N LEU A 205 -7.14 -9.39 -28.02
CA LEU A 205 -5.87 -9.77 -27.42
C LEU A 205 -4.94 -10.53 -28.36
N ASP A 206 -5.44 -10.95 -29.53
CA ASP A 206 -4.68 -11.82 -30.44
C ASP A 206 -3.43 -11.13 -31.00
N ARG A 207 -3.50 -9.81 -31.22
CA ARG A 207 -2.35 -8.97 -31.61
C ARG A 207 -1.24 -8.86 -30.55
N PHE A 208 -1.53 -9.22 -29.30
CA PHE A 208 -0.58 -9.14 -28.17
C PHE A 208 -0.08 -10.53 -27.73
N ARG A 209 -0.43 -11.59 -28.48
CA ARG A 209 0.01 -12.97 -28.25
C ARG A 209 1.41 -13.28 -28.73
N ASN A 210 2.04 -12.36 -29.47
CA ASN A 210 3.44 -12.54 -29.84
C ASN A 210 4.26 -12.71 -28.54
N PRO A 211 5.09 -13.77 -28.45
CA PRO A 211 5.91 -13.97 -27.29
C PRO A 211 6.79 -12.74 -27.08
N SER A 212 6.76 -12.17 -25.87
CA SER A 212 7.76 -11.17 -25.49
C SER A 212 9.13 -11.75 -25.83
N ALA A 213 9.95 -10.97 -26.55
CA ALA A 213 11.25 -11.44 -27.01
C ALA A 213 11.97 -12.23 -25.89
N PRO A 214 12.63 -13.36 -26.20
CA PRO A 214 13.14 -14.30 -25.20
C PRO A 214 14.08 -13.70 -24.14
N ARG A 215 14.55 -12.46 -24.34
CA ARG A 215 15.42 -11.69 -23.42
C ARG A 215 14.75 -10.52 -22.69
N ASN A 216 13.42 -10.35 -22.73
CA ASN A 216 12.80 -9.26 -21.97
C ASN A 216 12.79 -9.57 -20.46
N LEU A 217 13.74 -8.98 -19.73
CA LEU A 217 13.89 -9.12 -18.28
C LEU A 217 12.64 -8.66 -17.51
N VAL A 218 11.97 -7.60 -18.00
CA VAL A 218 10.72 -7.08 -17.42
C VAL A 218 9.61 -8.13 -17.54
N ALA A 219 9.46 -8.74 -18.71
CA ALA A 219 8.51 -9.84 -18.88
C ALA A 219 8.88 -11.09 -18.03
N SER A 220 10.17 -11.32 -17.79
CA SER A 220 10.61 -12.40 -16.89
C SER A 220 10.21 -12.16 -15.44
N ALA A 221 10.40 -10.93 -14.94
CA ALA A 221 9.91 -10.52 -13.63
C ALA A 221 8.38 -10.70 -13.54
N GLY A 222 7.64 -10.31 -14.59
CA GLY A 222 6.19 -10.51 -14.66
C GLY A 222 5.74 -11.97 -14.65
N ARG A 223 6.51 -12.90 -15.24
CA ARG A 223 6.24 -14.35 -15.20
C ARG A 223 6.44 -14.96 -13.82
N HIS A 224 7.37 -14.42 -13.04
CA HIS A 224 7.69 -14.84 -11.67
C HIS A 224 7.23 -13.79 -10.64
N SER A 225 6.09 -13.14 -10.91
CA SER A 225 5.66 -11.96 -10.17
C SER A 225 5.55 -12.17 -8.67
N LEU A 226 5.03 -13.30 -8.21
CA LEU A 226 4.90 -13.61 -6.78
C LEU A 226 6.27 -13.73 -6.10
N ALA A 227 7.24 -14.36 -6.76
CA ALA A 227 8.60 -14.49 -6.21
C ALA A 227 9.28 -13.13 -6.13
N PHE A 228 9.21 -12.33 -7.20
CA PHE A 228 9.72 -10.95 -7.18
C PHE A 228 9.06 -10.14 -6.06
N TYR A 229 7.73 -10.23 -5.96
CA TYR A 229 6.95 -9.53 -4.93
C TYR A 229 7.41 -9.91 -3.52
N LEU A 230 7.70 -11.17 -3.23
CA LEU A 230 8.16 -11.57 -1.89
C LEU A 230 9.61 -11.17 -1.60
N ILE A 231 10.47 -11.17 -2.62
CA ILE A 231 11.92 -10.97 -2.45
C ILE A 231 12.31 -9.50 -2.46
N HIS A 232 11.57 -8.64 -3.19
CA HIS A 232 12.00 -7.25 -3.40
C HIS A 232 12.18 -6.49 -2.08
N GLN A 233 11.23 -6.60 -1.12
CA GLN A 233 11.29 -5.80 0.11
C GLN A 233 12.47 -6.19 1.01
N PRO A 234 12.73 -7.48 1.33
CA PRO A 234 13.94 -7.88 2.05
C PRO A 234 15.23 -7.43 1.37
N VAL A 235 15.30 -7.54 0.04
CA VAL A 235 16.48 -7.11 -0.73
C VAL A 235 16.66 -5.59 -0.64
N LEU A 236 15.60 -4.81 -0.85
CA LEU A 236 15.68 -3.34 -0.80
C LEU A 236 16.00 -2.84 0.62
N ILE A 237 15.44 -3.44 1.67
CA ILE A 237 15.80 -3.13 3.06
C ILE A 237 17.27 -3.45 3.28
N GLY A 238 17.73 -4.63 2.88
CA GLY A 238 19.14 -5.03 3.01
C GLY A 238 20.10 -4.07 2.30
N LEU A 239 19.74 -3.61 1.09
CA LEU A 239 20.54 -2.62 0.35
C LEU A 239 20.63 -1.28 1.09
N VAL A 240 19.50 -0.72 1.54
CA VAL A 240 19.52 0.57 2.26
C VAL A 240 20.18 0.44 3.63
N TYR A 241 20.01 -0.70 4.32
CA TYR A 241 20.74 -1.00 5.55
C TYR A 241 22.26 -1.03 5.33
N THR A 242 22.74 -1.70 4.28
CA THR A 242 24.17 -1.68 3.98
C THR A 242 24.67 -0.29 3.61
N LEU A 243 23.85 0.52 2.92
CA LEU A 243 24.14 1.92 2.66
C LEU A 243 24.27 2.72 3.97
N SER A 244 23.39 2.51 4.95
CA SER A 244 23.44 3.21 6.24
C SER A 244 24.68 2.88 7.08
N LEU A 245 25.32 1.74 6.82
CA LEU A 245 26.59 1.40 7.47
C LEU A 245 27.79 2.15 6.87
N VAL A 246 27.75 2.49 5.58
CA VAL A 246 28.88 3.13 4.86
C VAL A 246 28.70 4.63 4.65
N ALA A 247 27.44 5.09 4.57
CA ALA A 247 27.05 6.47 4.40
C ALA A 247 25.85 6.76 5.31
N PRO A 248 26.06 6.95 6.63
CA PRO A 248 24.97 7.16 7.57
C PRO A 248 24.05 8.31 7.16
N PRO A 249 22.74 8.22 7.45
CA PRO A 249 21.82 9.33 7.19
C PRO A 249 22.29 10.58 7.94
N PRO A 250 22.02 11.79 7.41
CA PRO A 250 22.33 13.01 8.12
C PRO A 250 21.67 12.99 9.51
N PRO A 251 22.38 13.43 10.57
CA PRO A 251 21.80 13.45 11.90
C PRO A 251 20.53 14.30 11.89
N VAL A 252 19.44 13.75 12.38
CA VAL A 252 18.18 14.49 12.52
C VAL A 252 18.40 15.57 13.57
N ASP A 253 18.37 16.83 13.15
CA ASP A 253 18.36 17.95 14.08
C ASP A 253 17.00 17.94 14.81
N GLN A 254 17.01 17.43 16.04
CA GLN A 254 15.80 17.32 16.86
C GLN A 254 15.17 18.69 17.11
N VAL A 255 15.98 19.76 17.14
CA VAL A 255 15.49 21.12 17.31
C VAL A 255 14.66 21.55 16.11
N GLU A 256 15.18 21.31 14.91
CA GLU A 256 14.45 21.65 13.67
C GLU A 256 13.19 20.79 13.51
N LEU A 257 13.26 19.50 13.88
CA LEU A 257 12.10 18.62 13.89
C LEU A 257 11.02 19.10 14.86
N TYR A 258 11.41 19.52 16.07
CA TYR A 258 10.50 20.07 17.07
C TYR A 258 9.84 21.36 16.57
N LYS A 259 10.64 22.33 16.10
CA LYS A 259 10.14 23.62 15.61
C LYS A 259 9.15 23.43 14.47
N SER A 260 9.53 22.65 13.45
CA SER A 260 8.67 22.41 12.29
C SER A 260 7.38 21.66 12.64
N SER A 261 7.41 20.72 13.60
CA SER A 261 6.21 20.03 14.08
C SER A 261 5.32 20.95 14.92
N CYS A 262 5.91 21.71 15.84
CA CYS A 262 5.20 22.67 16.69
C CYS A 262 4.49 23.72 15.82
N GLU A 263 5.21 24.32 14.86
CA GLU A 263 4.65 25.33 13.96
C GLU A 263 3.51 24.78 13.11
N LYS A 264 3.66 23.58 12.54
CA LYS A 264 2.58 22.91 11.79
C LYS A 264 1.32 22.70 12.62
N SER A 265 1.46 22.35 13.90
CA SER A 265 0.32 22.12 14.80
C SER A 265 -0.34 23.42 15.29
N CYS A 266 0.38 24.54 15.25
CA CYS A 266 -0.08 25.80 15.81
C CYS A 266 -0.67 26.77 14.77
N VAL A 267 -0.45 26.54 13.46
CA VAL A 267 -1.06 27.30 12.36
C VAL A 267 -2.50 26.83 12.08
N GLU A 268 -3.44 27.19 12.95
CA GLU A 268 -4.89 27.16 12.65
C GLU A 268 -5.53 28.57 12.65
N GLN A 269 -4.75 29.64 12.82
CA GLN A 269 -5.29 31.02 12.94
C GLN A 269 -4.75 32.03 11.92
N PRO A 270 -5.57 33.00 11.42
CA PRO A 270 -5.20 33.87 10.29
C PRO A 270 -4.14 34.96 10.56
N LYS A 271 -3.51 34.98 11.74
CA LYS A 271 -2.34 35.81 12.10
C LYS A 271 -1.32 35.02 12.96
N GLY A 272 -1.43 33.69 12.94
CA GLY A 272 -0.75 32.82 13.89
C GLY A 272 0.74 32.62 13.64
N ALA A 273 1.27 32.83 12.43
CA ALA A 273 2.63 32.40 12.10
C ALA A 273 3.74 33.01 12.98
N GLU A 274 3.71 34.33 13.22
CA GLU A 274 4.73 34.99 14.05
C GLU A 274 4.56 34.68 15.54
N LEU A 275 3.30 34.62 16.02
CA LEU A 275 2.95 34.19 17.36
C LEU A 275 3.41 32.74 17.61
N CYS A 276 3.29 31.91 16.58
CA CYS A 276 3.64 30.51 16.58
C CYS A 276 5.16 30.30 16.65
N GLN A 277 5.92 31.06 15.86
CA GLN A 277 7.38 31.06 15.92
C GLN A 277 7.88 31.48 17.31
N ARG A 278 7.27 32.52 17.91
CA ARG A 278 7.59 32.96 19.27
C ARG A 278 7.24 31.89 20.32
N PHE A 279 6.05 31.32 20.23
CA PHE A 279 5.59 30.24 21.11
C PHE A 279 6.51 29.02 21.03
N CYS A 280 6.74 28.50 19.83
CA CYS A 280 7.57 27.30 19.60
C CYS A 280 9.04 27.55 19.95
N GLY A 281 9.54 28.78 19.77
CA GLY A 281 10.86 29.19 20.25
C GLY A 281 10.96 29.18 21.78
N CYS A 282 9.98 29.79 22.46
CA CYS A 282 9.91 29.82 23.92
C CYS A 282 9.82 28.41 24.52
N THR A 283 8.94 27.56 24.00
CA THR A 283 8.75 26.21 24.53
C THR A 283 10.01 25.37 24.37
N LEU A 284 10.68 25.46 23.21
CA LEU A 284 11.96 24.81 22.99
C LEU A 284 13.00 25.25 24.02
N GLU A 285 13.19 26.55 24.21
CA GLU A 285 14.22 27.09 25.10
C GLU A 285 14.00 26.64 26.55
N LYS A 286 12.74 26.72 27.04
CA LYS A 286 12.40 26.28 28.40
C LYS A 286 12.52 24.77 28.58
N LEU A 287 12.12 23.97 27.58
CA LEU A 287 12.27 22.51 27.62
C LEU A 287 13.74 22.08 27.65
N GLN A 288 14.60 22.79 26.93
CA GLN A 288 16.05 22.55 26.97
C GLN A 288 16.64 22.98 28.32
N ALA A 289 16.24 24.14 28.85
CA ALA A 289 16.69 24.64 30.15
C ALA A 289 16.33 23.69 31.31
N GLU A 290 15.16 23.03 31.22
CA GLU A 290 14.74 22.03 32.21
C GLU A 290 15.24 20.60 31.94
N ASN A 291 16.06 20.37 30.90
CA ASN A 291 16.50 19.05 30.45
C ASN A 291 15.34 18.08 30.14
N LEU A 292 14.18 18.62 29.74
CA LEU A 292 12.99 17.86 29.40
C LEU A 292 12.90 17.57 27.90
N PHE A 293 13.63 18.32 27.07
CA PHE A 293 13.56 18.23 25.61
C PHE A 293 13.82 16.81 25.07
N ASP A 294 14.98 16.23 25.36
CA ASP A 294 15.33 14.90 24.84
C ASP A 294 14.37 13.81 25.37
N THR A 295 14.02 13.88 26.66
CA THR A 295 13.08 12.93 27.29
C THR A 295 11.67 13.01 26.68
N MET A 296 11.24 14.22 26.31
CA MET A 296 9.99 14.46 25.59
C MET A 296 10.06 13.92 24.17
N MET A 297 11.12 14.21 23.43
CA MET A 297 11.31 13.73 22.05
C MET A 297 11.39 12.20 21.97
N GLU A 298 11.90 11.54 23.02
CA GLU A 298 11.89 10.08 23.16
C GLU A 298 10.54 9.49 23.62
N GLY A 299 9.57 10.33 24.00
CA GLY A 299 8.26 9.89 24.51
C GLY A 299 8.31 9.20 25.88
N LYS A 300 9.34 9.49 26.70
CA LYS A 300 9.60 8.82 28.00
C LYS A 300 9.29 9.69 29.22
N LEU A 301 8.45 10.71 29.08
CA LEU A 301 8.10 11.60 30.19
C LEU A 301 7.32 10.85 31.28
N SER A 302 7.79 10.96 32.52
CA SER A 302 7.01 10.58 33.71
C SER A 302 5.79 11.50 33.90
N ALA A 303 4.84 11.09 34.74
CA ALA A 303 3.64 11.88 35.02
C ALA A 303 3.97 13.32 35.48
N ASP A 304 4.94 13.46 36.40
CA ASP A 304 5.39 14.77 36.88
C ASP A 304 6.02 15.63 35.78
N GLN A 305 6.79 15.00 34.87
CA GLN A 305 7.39 15.70 33.74
C GLN A 305 6.34 16.13 32.70
N GLN A 306 5.27 15.35 32.49
CA GLN A 306 4.16 15.75 31.61
C GLN A 306 3.44 17.00 32.15
N THR A 307 3.26 17.09 33.47
CA THR A 307 2.72 18.29 34.11
C THR A 307 3.63 19.49 33.85
N LYS A 308 4.94 19.35 34.04
CA LYS A 308 5.91 20.42 33.73
C LYS A 308 5.90 20.87 32.27
N VAL A 309 5.84 19.93 31.32
CA VAL A 309 5.74 20.27 29.89
C VAL A 309 4.46 21.07 29.62
N SER A 310 3.36 20.73 30.29
CA SER A 310 2.10 21.47 30.17
C SER A 310 2.18 22.88 30.78
N GLU A 311 2.87 23.03 31.91
CA GLU A 311 3.15 24.33 32.54
C GLU A 311 4.03 25.22 31.65
N VAL A 312 5.08 24.66 31.05
CA VAL A 312 5.93 25.35 30.07
C VAL A 312 5.11 25.86 28.89
N ALA A 313 4.22 25.02 28.34
CA ALA A 313 3.33 25.44 27.25
C ALA A 313 2.39 26.57 27.67
N GLN A 314 1.82 26.55 28.88
CA GLN A 314 1.00 27.65 29.39
C GLN A 314 1.78 28.96 29.55
N GLN A 315 2.99 28.91 30.11
CA GLN A 315 3.85 30.08 30.25
C GLN A 315 4.19 30.69 28.88
N CYS A 316 4.61 29.86 27.94
CA CYS A 316 4.94 30.32 26.59
C CYS A 316 3.73 30.84 25.80
N THR A 317 2.51 30.37 26.12
CA THR A 317 1.28 30.93 25.54
C THR A 317 1.08 32.38 25.98
N VAL A 318 1.37 32.69 27.24
CA VAL A 318 1.28 34.06 27.77
C VAL A 318 2.40 34.95 27.22
N GLU A 319 3.63 34.42 27.10
CA GLU A 319 4.78 35.17 26.59
C GLU A 319 4.71 35.45 25.08
N ALA A 320 3.99 34.62 24.32
CA ALA A 320 3.88 34.77 22.87
C ALA A 320 2.83 35.82 22.44
N GLN A 321 1.85 36.13 23.30
CA GLN A 321 0.77 37.12 23.07
C GLN A 321 1.26 38.56 23.14
#